data_AF-A0A538T5U9-F1
#
_entry.id   AF-A0A538T5U9-F1
#
_cell.length_a   1.000
_cell.length_b   1.000
_cell.length_c   1.000
_cell.angle_alpha   90.00
_cell.angle_beta   90.00
_cell.angle_gamma   90.00
#
_symmetry.space_group_name_H-M   'P 1'
#
loop_
_entity.id
_entity.type
_entity.pdbx_description
1 polymer ?
#
loop_
_entity_poly.entity_id
_entity_poly.type
_entity_poly.pdbx_seq_one_letter_code
_entity_poly.pdbx_strand_id
1 'polypeptide(L)'
;MTERLLHGSLNASVAAVVDAGLELLPDFELAAIPLLDGQERPAEWPSVKRRLRAEGIRVVEYHGVLLLTPGELDQLGSVGLFTGNDELLLAAEWKEEFVSFPGRLNTESHNFSEATPLGLEEWMMDSGCMLALGDGHGLNFATLDPELGARLHARFKPLGAKR
;
A
#
# COMPACT_ATOMS: atom_id res chain seq x y z
N MET A 1 -14.11 -20.42 5.71
CA MET A 1 -13.21 -19.36 6.18
C MET A 1 -11.82 -19.94 6.16
N THR A 2 -11.06 -19.64 5.12
CA THR A 2 -9.63 -19.97 5.09
C THR A 2 -8.90 -18.87 5.84
N GLU A 3 -8.23 -19.22 6.94
CA GLU A 3 -7.33 -18.34 7.70
C GLU A 3 -6.05 -18.04 6.88
N ARG A 4 -6.18 -17.53 5.65
CA ARG A 4 -5.04 -17.26 4.76
C ARG A 4 -4.62 -15.80 4.76
N LEU A 5 -5.57 -14.89 4.92
CA LEU A 5 -5.25 -13.47 4.98
C LEU A 5 -4.67 -13.13 6.35
N LEU A 6 -3.41 -12.70 6.36
CA LEU A 6 -2.81 -12.09 7.53
C LEU A 6 -2.99 -10.59 7.44
N HIS A 7 -3.43 -10.00 8.53
CA HIS A 7 -3.76 -8.59 8.58
C HIS A 7 -3.54 -8.04 9.98
N GLY A 8 -3.44 -6.73 10.08
CA GLY A 8 -3.37 -6.05 11.36
C GLY A 8 -3.17 -4.56 11.21
N SER A 9 -3.07 -3.88 12.36
CA SER A 9 -2.80 -2.45 12.41
C SER A 9 -1.54 -2.19 13.22
N LEU A 10 -0.62 -1.42 12.65
CA LEU A 10 0.71 -1.16 13.16
C LEU A 10 0.89 0.34 13.46
N ASN A 11 1.72 0.67 14.45
CA ASN A 11 2.17 2.03 14.69
C ASN A 11 3.31 2.38 13.71
N ALA A 12 2.93 2.60 12.45
CA ALA A 12 3.79 2.89 11.31
C ALA A 12 3.00 3.72 10.27
N SER A 13 3.66 4.04 9.15
CA SER A 13 3.07 4.65 7.95
C SER A 13 3.51 3.87 6.71
N VAL A 14 2.87 4.14 5.57
CA VAL A 14 3.28 3.62 4.26
C VAL A 14 4.72 4.04 3.97
N ALA A 15 5.08 5.31 4.21
CA ALA A 15 6.46 5.79 4.08
C ALA A 15 7.45 4.93 4.86
N ALA A 16 7.16 4.60 6.13
CA ALA A 16 8.06 3.81 6.96
C ALA A 16 8.27 2.37 6.44
N VAL A 17 7.28 1.79 5.76
CA VAL A 17 7.41 0.47 5.11
C VAL A 17 8.23 0.59 3.83
N VAL A 18 7.97 1.61 3.01
CA VAL A 18 8.72 1.87 1.77
C VAL A 18 10.20 2.15 2.08
N ASP A 19 10.49 2.97 3.09
CA ASP A 19 11.85 3.32 3.53
C ASP A 19 12.64 2.09 4.05
N ALA A 20 11.94 1.08 4.58
CA ALA A 20 12.58 -0.17 4.98
C ALA A 20 13.02 -1.03 3.78
N GLY A 21 12.49 -0.74 2.58
CA GLY A 21 12.92 -1.32 1.31
C GLY A 21 12.91 -2.84 1.31
N LEU A 22 13.99 -3.44 0.79
CA LEU A 22 14.15 -4.89 0.59
C LEU A 22 13.97 -5.74 1.87
N GLU A 23 14.07 -5.15 3.06
CA GLU A 23 13.83 -5.89 4.31
C GLU A 23 12.35 -6.20 4.52
N LEU A 24 11.44 -5.36 4.00
CA LEU A 24 10.00 -5.43 4.26
C LEU A 24 9.12 -5.44 3.01
N LEU A 25 9.65 -5.09 1.84
CA LEU A 25 8.90 -5.17 0.60
C LEU A 25 9.05 -6.57 -0.01
N PRO A 26 7.97 -7.19 -0.50
CA PRO A 26 8.06 -8.41 -1.30
C PRO A 26 8.75 -8.12 -2.64
N ASP A 27 9.14 -9.16 -3.38
CA ASP A 27 9.51 -9.01 -4.79
C ASP A 27 8.24 -8.73 -5.61
N PHE A 28 8.04 -7.47 -6.00
CA PHE A 28 6.87 -7.02 -6.77
C PHE A 28 7.29 -6.45 -8.12
N GLU A 29 6.45 -6.62 -9.14
CA GLU A 29 6.64 -5.95 -10.43
C GLU A 29 5.99 -4.57 -10.45
N LEU A 30 4.89 -4.41 -9.71
CA LEU A 30 4.06 -3.22 -9.73
C LEU A 30 3.62 -2.75 -8.34
N ALA A 31 3.81 -1.46 -8.10
CA ALA A 31 3.19 -0.71 -7.02
C ALA A 31 2.03 0.13 -7.57
N ALA A 32 0.86 0.01 -6.95
CA ALA A 32 -0.33 0.78 -7.26
C ALA A 32 -0.69 1.69 -6.08
N ILE A 33 -0.83 2.99 -6.36
CA ILE A 33 -1.13 4.04 -5.38
C ILE A 33 -2.51 4.64 -5.71
N PRO A 34 -3.60 4.11 -5.14
CA PRO A 34 -4.96 4.64 -5.35
C PRO A 34 -5.24 5.90 -4.51
N LEU A 35 -4.43 6.16 -3.48
CA LEU A 35 -4.51 7.33 -2.61
C LEU A 35 -3.10 7.80 -2.24
N LEU A 36 -2.83 9.11 -2.42
CA LEU A 36 -1.53 9.71 -2.10
C LEU A 36 -1.73 11.04 -1.36
N ASP A 37 -1.15 11.18 -0.17
CA ASP A 37 -1.24 12.35 0.71
C ASP A 37 -2.69 12.87 0.87
N GLY A 38 -3.65 11.95 1.00
CA GLY A 38 -5.09 12.25 1.11
C GLY A 38 -5.81 12.56 -0.20
N GLN A 39 -5.12 12.53 -1.35
CA GLN A 39 -5.72 12.74 -2.66
C GLN A 39 -6.15 11.42 -3.29
N GLU A 40 -7.46 11.24 -3.42
CA GLU A 40 -8.04 10.10 -4.13
C GLU A 40 -7.76 10.19 -5.62
N ARG A 41 -7.50 9.05 -6.25
CA ARG A 41 -7.25 8.96 -7.69
C ARG A 41 -6.10 9.91 -8.10
N PRO A 42 -4.91 9.78 -7.48
CA PRO A 42 -3.81 10.75 -7.62
C PRO A 42 -3.35 10.98 -9.07
N ALA A 43 -3.58 10.02 -9.97
CA ALA A 43 -3.24 10.18 -11.39
C ALA A 43 -4.12 11.23 -12.12
N GLU A 44 -5.31 11.54 -11.60
CA GLU A 44 -6.19 12.56 -12.19
C GLU A 44 -5.77 13.99 -11.83
N TRP A 45 -4.93 14.16 -10.81
CA TRP A 45 -4.56 15.47 -10.29
C TRP A 45 -3.33 16.07 -10.98
N PRO A 46 -3.46 17.22 -11.67
CA PRO A 46 -2.33 17.84 -12.37
C PRO A 46 -1.17 18.25 -11.46
N SER A 47 -1.46 18.61 -10.20
CA SER A 47 -0.47 18.98 -9.18
C SER A 47 0.44 17.80 -8.83
N VAL A 48 -0.14 16.63 -8.59
CA VAL A 48 0.58 15.38 -8.30
C VAL A 48 1.48 15.01 -9.48
N LYS A 49 0.93 15.01 -10.69
CA LYS A 49 1.71 14.68 -11.90
C LYS A 49 2.86 15.65 -12.15
N ARG A 50 2.65 16.93 -11.91
CA ARG A 50 3.72 17.94 -12.04
C ARG A 50 4.84 17.70 -11.03
N ARG A 51 4.49 17.38 -9.78
CA ARG A 51 5.47 17.04 -8.74
C ARG A 51 6.28 15.81 -9.14
N LEU A 52 5.61 14.70 -9.49
CA LEU A 52 6.29 13.46 -9.87
C LEU A 52 7.21 13.63 -11.09
N ARG A 53 6.77 14.39 -12.10
CA ARG A 53 7.62 14.72 -13.27
C ARG A 53 8.81 15.60 -12.92
N ALA A 54 8.66 16.55 -12.00
CA ALA A 54 9.76 17.40 -11.54
C ALA A 54 10.85 16.57 -10.85
N GLU A 55 10.44 15.49 -10.19
CA GLU A 55 11.33 14.52 -9.56
C GLU A 55 11.86 13.44 -10.54
N GLY A 56 11.45 13.47 -11.81
CA GLY A 56 11.89 12.50 -12.84
C GLY A 56 11.16 11.16 -12.84
N ILE A 57 10.08 11.01 -12.08
CA ILE A 57 9.30 9.78 -11.95
C ILE A 57 8.31 9.66 -13.12
N ARG A 58 8.34 8.52 -13.84
CA ARG A 58 7.47 8.27 -15.00
C ARG A 58 6.26 7.43 -14.61
N VAL A 59 5.23 8.10 -14.14
CA VAL A 59 4.01 7.39 -13.73
C VAL A 59 3.21 6.88 -14.91
N VAL A 60 2.73 5.64 -14.79
CA VAL A 60 1.65 5.11 -15.63
C VAL A 60 0.32 5.39 -14.93
N GLU A 61 -0.66 5.90 -15.69
CA GLU A 61 -1.99 6.22 -15.16
C GLU A 61 -2.95 5.07 -15.51
N TYR A 62 -3.68 4.55 -14.53
CA TYR A 62 -4.69 3.51 -14.77
C TYR A 62 -5.92 3.74 -13.90
N HIS A 63 -7.05 4.12 -14.52
CA HIS A 63 -8.31 4.46 -13.84
C HIS A 63 -8.22 5.47 -12.68
N GLY A 64 -7.19 6.32 -12.66
CA GLY A 64 -6.93 7.31 -11.60
C GLY A 64 -5.88 6.85 -10.58
N VAL A 65 -5.44 5.59 -10.64
CA VAL A 65 -4.36 5.04 -9.82
C VAL A 65 -3.00 5.37 -10.47
N LEU A 66 -2.01 5.69 -9.64
CA LEU A 66 -0.62 5.79 -10.09
C LEU A 66 0.02 4.40 -10.03
N LEU A 67 0.64 4.00 -11.12
CA LEU A 67 1.30 2.73 -11.28
C LEU A 67 2.80 2.94 -11.47
N LEU A 68 3.60 2.28 -10.61
CA LEU A 68 5.04 2.49 -10.48
C LEU A 68 5.79 1.15 -10.43
N THR A 69 6.93 1.10 -11.09
CA THR A 69 7.91 0.02 -10.90
C THR A 69 8.59 0.15 -9.51
N PRO A 70 9.30 -0.89 -9.03
CA PRO A 70 10.02 -0.82 -7.76
C PRO A 70 11.00 0.36 -7.66
N GLY A 71 11.75 0.66 -8.73
CA GLY A 71 12.69 1.79 -8.74
C GLY A 71 11.99 3.15 -8.69
N GLU A 72 10.80 3.26 -9.28
CA GLU A 72 10.00 4.48 -9.22
C GLU A 72 9.33 4.67 -7.85
N LEU A 73 8.95 3.58 -7.19
CA LEU A 73 8.45 3.62 -5.82
C LEU A 73 9.55 4.09 -4.85
N ASP A 74 10.76 3.56 -4.97
CA ASP A 74 11.93 3.97 -4.17
C ASP A 74 12.22 5.47 -4.36
N GLN A 75 12.24 5.91 -5.61
CA GLN A 75 12.39 7.33 -5.94
C GLN A 75 11.25 8.18 -5.35
N LEU A 76 10.00 7.70 -5.41
CA LEU A 76 8.84 8.37 -4.83
C LEU A 76 8.97 8.52 -3.30
N GLY A 77 9.42 7.48 -2.59
CA GLY A 77 9.70 7.55 -1.16
C GLY A 77 10.77 8.60 -0.82
N SER A 78 11.84 8.66 -1.62
CA SER A 78 12.97 9.58 -1.38
C SER A 78 12.64 11.07 -1.50
N VAL A 79 11.53 11.44 -2.16
CA VAL A 79 11.12 12.83 -2.42
C VAL A 79 10.07 13.37 -1.43
N GLY A 80 9.91 12.68 -0.29
CA GLY A 80 9.03 13.10 0.80
C GLY A 80 7.55 13.09 0.41
N LEU A 81 7.14 12.06 -0.33
CA LEU A 81 5.75 11.66 -0.51
C LEU A 81 5.39 10.56 0.51
N PHE A 82 4.12 10.15 0.58
CA PHE A 82 3.60 9.27 1.64
C PHE A 82 3.65 9.89 3.05
N THR A 83 3.44 11.20 3.11
CA THR A 83 3.50 11.98 4.36
C THR A 83 2.13 12.19 5.00
N GLY A 84 1.07 11.75 4.32
CA GLY A 84 -0.30 12.02 4.69
C GLY A 84 -1.08 10.75 4.94
N ASN A 85 -2.19 10.64 4.23
CA ASN A 85 -3.08 9.50 4.27
C ASN A 85 -2.97 8.79 2.92
N ASP A 86 -2.41 7.59 2.94
CA ASP A 86 -1.88 6.92 1.78
C ASP A 86 -2.41 5.49 1.66
N GLU A 87 -2.52 5.00 0.43
CA GLU A 87 -2.78 3.59 0.13
C GLU A 87 -1.76 3.09 -0.88
N LEU A 88 -1.20 1.91 -0.61
CA LEU A 88 -0.20 1.28 -1.46
C LEU A 88 -0.51 -0.21 -1.59
N LEU A 89 -0.57 -0.68 -2.83
CA LEU A 89 -0.82 -2.08 -3.19
C LEU A 89 0.39 -2.59 -3.98
N LEU A 90 0.97 -3.72 -3.58
CA LEU A 90 2.12 -4.33 -4.25
C LEU A 90 1.68 -5.64 -4.88
N ALA A 91 1.78 -5.74 -6.20
CA ALA A 91 1.40 -6.91 -6.97
C ALA A 91 2.62 -7.66 -7.50
N ALA A 92 2.57 -8.99 -7.41
CA ALA A 92 3.66 -9.87 -7.84
C ALA A 92 3.94 -9.76 -9.34
N GLU A 93 2.89 -9.54 -10.14
CA GLU A 93 2.94 -9.47 -11.60
C GLU A 93 2.12 -8.30 -12.13
N TRP A 94 2.57 -7.70 -13.23
CA TRP A 94 1.76 -6.73 -13.97
C TRP A 94 0.68 -7.44 -14.79
N LYS A 95 -0.60 -7.13 -14.49
CA LYS A 95 -1.75 -7.50 -15.34
C LYS A 95 -2.31 -6.25 -15.99
N GLU A 96 -2.47 -6.25 -17.32
CA GLU A 96 -3.08 -5.12 -18.05
C GLU A 96 -4.50 -4.79 -17.57
N GLU A 97 -5.17 -5.76 -16.94
CA GLU A 97 -6.50 -5.66 -16.35
C GLU A 97 -6.45 -5.44 -14.81
N PHE A 98 -5.31 -5.06 -14.23
CA PHE A 98 -5.21 -4.85 -12.78
C PHE A 98 -6.14 -3.72 -12.32
N VAL A 99 -7.17 -4.06 -11.57
CA VAL A 99 -8.07 -3.10 -10.93
C VAL A 99 -7.70 -3.00 -9.46
N SER A 100 -7.40 -1.79 -8.99
CA SER A 100 -7.16 -1.53 -7.56
C SER A 100 -8.36 -1.95 -6.72
N PHE A 101 -8.11 -2.43 -5.51
CA PHE A 101 -9.17 -2.80 -4.59
C PHE A 101 -10.16 -1.63 -4.42
N PRO A 102 -11.48 -1.84 -4.61
CA PRO A 102 -12.46 -0.76 -4.55
C PRO A 102 -12.81 -0.33 -3.12
N GLY A 103 -12.50 -1.17 -2.12
CA GLY A 103 -12.62 -0.81 -0.72
C GLY A 103 -11.44 0.07 -0.26
N ARG A 104 -11.61 0.76 0.86
CA ARG A 104 -10.60 1.68 1.40
C ARG A 104 -9.86 1.04 2.55
N LEU A 105 -8.54 1.01 2.45
CA LEU A 105 -7.62 0.44 3.44
C LEU A 105 -7.27 1.48 4.52
N ASN A 106 -7.42 2.75 4.18
CA ASN A 106 -6.98 3.90 4.98
C ASN A 106 -8.06 4.52 5.90
N THR A 107 -9.29 3.98 5.91
CA THR A 107 -10.42 4.65 6.56
C THR A 107 -10.40 4.49 8.08
N GLU A 108 -10.71 5.57 8.80
CA GLU A 108 -10.74 5.62 10.28
C GLU A 108 -11.67 4.57 10.91
N SER A 109 -12.66 4.07 10.16
CA SER A 109 -13.63 3.09 10.65
C SER A 109 -13.15 1.64 10.56
N HIS A 110 -12.01 1.36 9.91
CA HIS A 110 -11.52 -0.01 9.73
C HIS A 110 -10.17 -0.18 10.43
N ASN A 111 -10.22 -0.67 11.67
CA ASN A 111 -9.04 -1.24 12.33
C ASN A 111 -8.88 -2.68 11.82
N PHE A 112 -7.84 -2.95 11.03
CA PHE A 112 -7.62 -4.31 10.50
C PHE A 112 -7.33 -5.32 11.61
N SER A 113 -7.03 -4.87 12.84
CA SER A 113 -6.94 -5.77 14.00
C SER A 113 -8.31 -6.32 14.45
N GLU A 114 -9.41 -5.70 14.00
CA GLU A 114 -10.79 -6.08 14.33
C GLU A 114 -11.47 -6.79 13.15
N ALA A 115 -11.37 -6.22 11.95
CA ALA A 115 -11.89 -6.81 10.71
C ALA A 115 -11.25 -6.19 9.47
N THR A 116 -11.16 -6.96 8.40
CA THR A 116 -10.77 -6.47 7.06
C THR A 116 -12.02 -6.11 6.23
N PRO A 117 -11.89 -5.21 5.24
CA PRO A 117 -12.94 -4.97 4.26
C PRO A 117 -13.40 -6.26 3.57
N LEU A 118 -14.71 -6.36 3.32
CA LEU A 118 -15.28 -7.52 2.63
C LEU A 118 -14.68 -7.65 1.23
N GLY A 119 -14.31 -8.87 0.84
CA GLY A 119 -13.75 -9.18 -0.47
C GLY A 119 -12.26 -8.89 -0.64
N LEU A 120 -11.58 -8.38 0.39
CA LEU A 120 -10.13 -8.09 0.30
C LEU A 120 -9.31 -9.35 0.03
N GLU A 121 -9.57 -10.44 0.76
CA GLU A 121 -8.84 -11.71 0.59
C GLU A 121 -8.98 -12.25 -0.84
N GLU A 122 -10.22 -12.32 -1.34
CA GLU A 122 -10.54 -12.82 -2.69
C GLU A 122 -9.89 -11.95 -3.76
N TRP A 123 -10.00 -10.62 -3.63
CA TRP A 123 -9.35 -9.69 -4.55
C TRP A 123 -7.82 -9.83 -4.53
N MET A 124 -7.18 -10.04 -3.38
CA MET A 124 -5.73 -10.24 -3.30
C MET A 124 -5.30 -11.51 -4.03
N MET A 125 -6.06 -12.60 -3.90
CA MET A 125 -5.78 -13.83 -4.64
C MET A 125 -5.93 -13.65 -6.16
N ASP A 126 -7.00 -13.00 -6.61
CA ASP A 126 -7.28 -12.83 -8.04
C ASP A 126 -6.31 -11.85 -8.71
N SER A 127 -6.01 -10.74 -8.03
CA SER A 127 -5.13 -9.69 -8.54
C SER A 127 -3.65 -10.03 -8.44
N GLY A 128 -3.27 -11.02 -7.62
CA GLY A 128 -1.87 -11.28 -7.29
C GLY A 128 -1.26 -10.22 -6.37
N CYS A 129 -2.09 -9.47 -5.63
CA CYS A 129 -1.64 -8.51 -4.66
C CYS A 129 -1.00 -9.22 -3.46
N MET A 130 0.27 -8.94 -3.21
CA MET A 130 1.08 -9.54 -2.16
C MET A 130 0.99 -8.76 -0.85
N LEU A 131 0.87 -7.44 -0.95
CA LEU A 131 0.81 -6.55 0.20
C LEU A 131 -0.12 -5.37 -0.09
N ALA A 132 -1.12 -5.20 0.76
CA ALA A 132 -2.03 -4.08 0.74
C ALA A 132 -1.83 -3.24 2.00
N LEU A 133 -1.59 -1.95 1.84
CA LEU A 133 -1.31 -0.99 2.91
C LEU A 133 -2.27 0.19 2.84
N GLY A 134 -2.69 0.68 4.00
CA GLY A 134 -3.38 1.95 4.14
C GLY A 134 -3.06 2.59 5.48
N ASP A 135 -2.70 3.87 5.50
CA ASP A 135 -2.41 4.60 6.74
C ASP A 135 -3.33 5.81 6.98
N GLY A 136 -3.13 6.52 8.09
CA GLY A 136 -3.97 7.67 8.49
C GLY A 136 -3.95 7.93 10.00
N HIS A 137 -4.24 6.92 10.81
CA HIS A 137 -4.10 6.93 12.29
C HIS A 137 -3.22 5.79 12.82
N GLY A 138 -2.54 5.12 11.89
CA GLY A 138 -1.81 3.87 12.04
C GLY A 138 -1.85 3.14 10.70
N LEU A 139 -0.99 2.17 10.51
CA LEU A 139 -0.85 1.43 9.26
C LEU A 139 -1.67 0.14 9.32
N ASN A 140 -2.78 0.10 8.59
CA ASN A 140 -3.42 -1.16 8.23
C ASN A 140 -2.58 -1.87 7.18
N PHE A 141 -2.41 -3.18 7.36
CA PHE A 141 -1.80 -4.03 6.33
C PHE A 141 -2.58 -5.33 6.17
N ALA A 142 -2.54 -5.88 4.96
CA ALA A 142 -2.97 -7.23 4.67
C ALA A 142 -2.01 -7.91 3.69
N THR A 143 -1.75 -9.20 3.89
CA THR A 143 -0.88 -10.03 3.06
C THR A 143 -1.31 -11.50 3.10
N LEU A 144 -1.06 -12.21 2.01
CA LEU A 144 -1.21 -13.67 1.93
C LEU A 144 0.11 -14.40 2.28
N ASP A 145 1.22 -13.67 2.45
CA ASP A 145 2.53 -14.22 2.79
C ASP A 145 2.76 -14.18 4.32
N PRO A 146 2.83 -15.34 4.99
CA PRO A 146 3.08 -15.40 6.42
C PRO A 146 4.44 -14.89 6.87
N GLU A 147 5.47 -15.01 6.05
CA GLU A 147 6.78 -14.49 6.38
C GLU A 147 6.79 -12.97 6.32
N LEU A 148 6.15 -12.39 5.30
CA LEU A 148 5.99 -10.94 5.19
C LEU A 148 5.20 -10.37 6.39
N GLY A 149 4.08 -11.00 6.75
CA GLY A 149 3.30 -10.60 7.93
C GLY A 149 4.13 -10.63 9.22
N ALA A 150 4.95 -11.68 9.40
CA ALA A 150 5.84 -11.80 10.55
C ALA A 150 6.93 -10.72 10.56
N ARG A 151 7.53 -10.40 9.41
CA ARG A 151 8.54 -9.33 9.27
C ARG A 151 7.96 -7.96 9.66
N LEU A 152 6.74 -7.66 9.19
CA LEU A 152 6.04 -6.41 9.53
C LEU A 152 5.79 -6.29 11.03
N HIS A 153 5.31 -7.36 11.68
CA HIS A 153 5.10 -7.39 13.13
C HIS A 153 6.39 -7.33 13.95
N ALA A 154 7.47 -7.92 13.45
CA ALA A 154 8.77 -7.84 14.11
C ALA A 154 9.35 -6.41 14.06
N ARG A 155 9.10 -5.68 12.96
CA ARG A 155 9.60 -4.32 12.77
C ARG A 155 8.77 -3.29 13.53
N PHE A 156 7.44 -3.35 13.40
CA PHE A 156 6.53 -2.31 13.87
C PHE A 156 5.64 -2.82 15.00
N LYS A 157 5.45 -1.98 16.01
CA LYS A 157 4.57 -2.31 17.14
C LYS A 157 3.11 -2.33 16.68
N PRO A 158 2.25 -3.22 17.23
CA PRO A 158 0.82 -3.12 17.02
C PRO A 158 0.26 -1.76 17.47
N LEU A 159 -0.71 -1.24 16.73
CA LEU A 159 -1.41 -0.02 17.09
C LEU A 159 -2.17 -0.24 18.40
N GLY A 160 -2.06 0.70 19.35
CA GLY A 160 -2.72 0.59 20.65
C GLY A 160 -2.03 -0.32 21.69
N ALA A 161 -0.85 -0.89 21.38
CA ALA A 161 -0.06 -1.60 22.39
C ALA A 161 0.36 -0.64 23.53
N LYS A 162 -0.12 -0.91 24.76
CA LYS A 162 0.30 -0.16 25.96
C LYS A 162 1.79 -0.37 26.21
N ARG A 163 2.48 0.71 26.58
CA ARG A 163 3.90 0.70 27.00
C ARG A 163 4.13 -0.16 28.22
#